data_AF-A0A327Y7Q4-F1
#
_entry.id   AF-A0A327Y7Q4-F1
#
_cell.length_a   1.000
_cell.length_b   1.000
_cell.length_c   1.000
_cell.angle_alpha   90.00
_cell.angle_beta   90.00
_cell.angle_gamma   90.00
#
_symmetry.space_group_name_H-M   'P 1'
#
loop_
_entity.id
_entity.type
_entity.pdbx_description
1 polymer ?
#
loop_
_entity_poly.entity_id
_entity_poly.type
_entity_poly.pdbx_seq_one_letter_code
_entity_poly.pdbx_strand_id
1 'polypeptide(L)'
;MVRCGCGCTRQGRCDADGLYTGAHLPYIMRMTRLIALSLTACLLAPPALAQDDDGGGGAQMKRGVQMFLDGFMDELGPALRGLEGMARDAEPALRSFAQEMGPALAELMDEVKDWSVYEAPEMLDNGDIILRRKEPRNAGDPPFDTAPDAEPDEAPLEPRERKGLPPLDGNKIDL
;
A
#
# COMPACT_ATOMS: atom_id res chain seq x y z
N MET A 1 -3.82 7.31 -69.08
CA MET A 1 -5.06 8.07 -69.38
C MET A 1 -6.08 7.63 -68.35
N VAL A 2 -6.34 8.40 -67.28
CA VAL A 2 -7.30 9.53 -67.29
C VAL A 2 -6.66 10.80 -66.72
N ARG A 3 -6.93 11.92 -67.40
CA ARG A 3 -6.44 13.28 -67.13
C ARG A 3 -7.11 13.87 -65.89
N CYS A 4 -6.29 14.35 -64.97
CA CYS A 4 -6.67 15.24 -63.87
C CYS A 4 -6.95 16.64 -64.44
N GLY A 5 -8.21 17.09 -64.39
CA GLY A 5 -8.64 18.38 -64.90
C GLY A 5 -8.68 19.43 -63.78
N CYS A 6 -7.70 20.35 -63.78
CA CYS A 6 -7.54 21.51 -62.88
C CYS A 6 -7.33 21.17 -61.40
N GLY A 7 -6.21 21.46 -60.75
CA GLY A 7 -5.13 22.39 -61.06
C GLY A 7 -4.50 22.91 -59.76
N CYS A 8 -3.95 22.01 -58.95
CA CYS A 8 -3.16 22.39 -57.77
C CYS A 8 -1.87 23.10 -58.21
N THR A 9 -1.73 24.39 -57.92
CA THR A 9 -0.44 25.09 -57.90
C THR A 9 -0.23 25.80 -56.56
N ARG A 10 0.46 25.09 -55.66
CA ARG A 10 1.60 25.48 -54.78
C ARG A 10 1.75 26.89 -54.19
N GLN A 11 0.71 27.71 -54.02
CA GLN A 11 0.74 28.89 -53.14
C GLN A 11 -0.66 29.14 -52.56
N GLY A 12 -0.77 29.16 -51.23
CA GLY A 12 -2.04 29.07 -50.50
C GLY A 12 -3.07 30.18 -50.75
N ARG A 13 -4.24 29.78 -51.24
CA ARG A 13 -5.58 30.18 -50.78
C ARG A 13 -6.61 29.38 -51.59
N CYS A 14 -7.38 28.53 -50.93
CA CYS A 14 -8.64 28.07 -51.51
C CYS A 14 -9.68 29.12 -51.15
N ASP A 15 -9.83 30.14 -52.00
CA ASP A 15 -10.92 31.10 -51.91
C ASP A 15 -12.23 30.36 -52.21
N ALA A 16 -12.92 29.96 -51.15
CA ALA A 16 -14.29 29.47 -51.20
C ALA A 16 -15.27 30.63 -51.01
N ASP A 17 -15.10 31.72 -51.77
CA ASP A 17 -16.03 32.85 -51.76
C ASP A 17 -17.04 32.72 -52.91
N GLY A 18 -17.87 31.70 -52.75
CA GLY A 18 -19.14 31.56 -53.46
C GLY A 18 -20.19 32.49 -52.84
N LEU A 19 -20.25 33.70 -53.38
CA LEU A 19 -21.39 34.63 -53.43
C LEU A 19 -22.70 34.17 -52.73
N TYR A 20 -22.84 34.48 -51.43
CA TYR A 20 -24.14 34.67 -50.80
C TYR A 20 -24.50 36.16 -50.87
N THR A 21 -25.02 36.57 -52.03
CA THR A 21 -25.69 37.86 -52.18
C THR A 21 -27.06 37.82 -51.50
N GLY A 22 -27.30 38.76 -50.58
CA GLY A 22 -28.66 39.14 -50.15
C GLY A 22 -28.87 39.22 -48.64
N ALA A 23 -28.89 40.45 -48.11
CA ALA A 23 -29.58 40.84 -46.87
C ALA A 23 -29.17 40.26 -45.48
N HIS A 24 -28.13 39.43 -45.33
CA HIS A 24 -27.80 38.84 -44.01
C HIS A 24 -26.62 39.46 -43.22
N LEU A 25 -25.87 40.40 -43.80
CA LEU A 25 -24.64 40.93 -43.20
C LEU A 25 -24.78 41.58 -41.80
N PRO A 26 -25.82 42.36 -41.45
CA PRO A 26 -25.96 42.88 -40.08
C PRO A 26 -26.46 41.82 -39.07
N TYR A 27 -27.13 40.76 -39.53
CA TYR A 27 -27.73 39.74 -38.67
C TYR A 27 -26.72 38.66 -38.26
N ILE A 28 -25.85 38.22 -39.18
CA ILE A 28 -24.79 37.23 -38.90
C ILE A 28 -23.77 37.79 -37.91
N MET A 29 -23.30 39.03 -38.12
CA MET A 29 -22.37 39.68 -37.19
C MET A 29 -22.99 39.94 -35.80
N ARG A 30 -24.31 40.16 -35.72
CA ARG A 30 -25.04 40.32 -34.46
C ARG A 30 -25.29 38.99 -33.75
N MET A 31 -25.59 37.91 -34.48
CA MET A 31 -25.74 36.57 -33.91
C MET A 31 -24.41 36.00 -33.41
N THR A 32 -23.31 36.15 -34.15
CA THR A 32 -21.99 35.69 -33.69
C THR A 32 -21.53 36.46 -32.45
N ARG A 33 -21.83 37.76 -32.34
CA ARG A 33 -21.55 38.56 -31.13
C ARG A 33 -22.38 38.12 -29.92
N LEU A 34 -23.65 37.77 -30.13
CA LEU A 34 -24.52 37.25 -29.06
C LEU A 34 -24.05 35.88 -28.57
N ILE A 35 -23.62 34.99 -29.48
CA ILE A 35 -23.07 33.67 -29.14
C ILE A 35 -21.73 33.82 -28.40
N ALA A 36 -20.85 34.71 -28.86
CA ALA A 36 -19.58 34.97 -28.20
C ALA A 36 -19.78 35.56 -26.79
N LEU A 37 -20.75 36.47 -26.62
CA LEU A 37 -21.14 37.04 -25.33
C LEU A 37 -21.76 35.99 -24.38
N SER A 38 -22.60 35.09 -24.87
CA SER A 38 -23.15 34.01 -24.03
C SER A 38 -22.08 33.01 -23.60
N LEU A 39 -21.14 32.68 -24.49
CA LEU A 39 -20.06 31.76 -24.16
C LEU A 39 -19.09 32.37 -23.14
N THR A 40 -18.70 33.64 -23.33
CA THR A 40 -17.88 34.36 -22.34
C THR A 40 -18.59 34.58 -21.02
N ALA A 41 -19.92 34.82 -21.02
CA ALA A 41 -20.71 34.89 -19.79
C ALA A 41 -20.77 33.54 -19.05
N CYS A 42 -20.87 32.40 -19.76
CA CYS A 42 -20.79 31.08 -19.14
C CYS A 42 -19.39 30.77 -18.58
N LEU A 43 -18.32 31.21 -19.25
CA LEU A 43 -16.94 30.99 -18.78
C LEU A 43 -16.53 31.92 -17.62
N LEU A 44 -17.20 33.07 -17.48
CA LEU A 44 -17.00 33.99 -16.34
C LEU A 44 -17.80 33.58 -15.08
N ALA A 45 -18.59 32.51 -15.14
CA ALA A 45 -19.23 31.95 -13.95
C ALA A 45 -18.12 31.41 -13.02
N PRO A 46 -17.90 31.99 -11.84
CA PRO A 46 -16.90 31.46 -10.93
C PRO A 46 -17.33 30.05 -10.49
N PRO A 47 -16.44 29.04 -10.53
CA PRO A 47 -16.70 27.73 -9.94
C PRO A 47 -16.81 27.79 -8.40
N ALA A 48 -16.65 28.97 -7.81
CA ALA A 48 -16.71 29.22 -6.38
C ALA A 48 -18.11 29.02 -5.77
N LEU A 49 -19.19 29.05 -6.57
CA LEU A 49 -20.55 28.74 -6.07
C LEU A 49 -20.82 27.22 -5.97
N ALA A 50 -19.85 26.36 -6.28
CA ALA A 50 -19.93 24.92 -6.05
C ALA A 50 -19.32 24.49 -4.70
N GLN A 51 -18.77 25.43 -3.94
CA GLN A 51 -18.22 25.17 -2.61
C GLN A 51 -19.19 25.69 -1.55
N ASP A 52 -20.33 25.02 -1.41
CA ASP A 52 -21.14 25.14 -0.19
C ASP A 52 -20.41 24.39 0.93
N ASP A 53 -19.71 25.15 1.77
CA ASP A 53 -18.97 24.73 2.96
C ASP A 53 -19.91 24.55 4.16
N ASP A 54 -20.95 23.75 4.01
CA ASP A 54 -21.78 23.34 5.16
C ASP A 54 -22.40 21.95 4.92
N GLY A 55 -21.77 20.91 5.50
CA GLY A 55 -22.38 19.59 5.74
C GLY A 55 -22.36 18.56 4.60
N GLY A 56 -22.06 18.94 3.35
CA GLY A 56 -22.12 18.03 2.18
C GLY A 56 -20.82 17.30 1.83
N GLY A 57 -19.66 17.89 2.12
CA GLY A 57 -18.35 17.34 1.73
C GLY A 57 -17.98 16.04 2.44
N GLY A 58 -18.34 15.91 3.71
CA GLY A 58 -18.12 14.69 4.49
C GLY A 58 -18.94 13.48 3.99
N ALA A 59 -20.15 13.71 3.49
CA ALA A 59 -20.98 12.65 2.92
C ALA A 59 -20.42 12.11 1.60
N GLN A 60 -19.85 12.99 0.75
CA GLN A 60 -19.18 12.59 -0.49
C GLN A 60 -17.83 11.91 -0.20
N MET A 61 -17.04 12.42 0.75
CA MET A 61 -15.80 11.76 1.18
C MET A 61 -16.08 10.38 1.78
N LYS A 62 -17.10 10.26 2.65
CA LYS A 62 -17.54 8.98 3.22
C LYS A 62 -17.93 7.98 2.13
N ARG A 63 -18.65 8.45 1.11
CA ARG A 63 -19.03 7.63 -0.04
C ARG A 63 -17.80 7.21 -0.88
N GLY A 64 -16.81 8.10 -1.05
CA GLY A 64 -15.56 7.80 -1.74
C GLY A 64 -14.71 6.77 -1.00
N VAL A 65 -14.58 6.89 0.32
CA VAL A 65 -13.90 5.88 1.16
C VAL A 65 -14.61 4.54 1.10
N GLN A 66 -15.95 4.53 1.11
CA GLN A 66 -16.71 3.30 0.99
C GLN A 66 -16.46 2.60 -0.36
N MET A 67 -16.54 3.35 -1.48
CA MET A 67 -16.24 2.80 -2.81
C MET A 67 -14.80 2.29 -2.94
N PHE A 68 -13.84 2.98 -2.30
CA PHE A 68 -12.44 2.53 -2.27
C PHE A 68 -12.27 1.23 -1.48
N LEU A 69 -12.87 1.15 -0.29
CA LEU A 69 -12.79 -0.05 0.56
C LEU A 69 -13.49 -1.24 -0.10
N ASP A 70 -14.63 -1.01 -0.74
CA ASP A 70 -15.36 -2.04 -1.48
C ASP A 70 -14.49 -2.59 -2.61
N GLY A 71 -13.87 -1.72 -3.43
CA GLY A 71 -12.95 -2.14 -4.49
C GLY A 71 -11.67 -2.82 -3.97
N PHE A 72 -11.14 -2.37 -2.83
CA PHE A 72 -10.00 -3.01 -2.18
C PHE A 72 -10.35 -4.41 -1.67
N MET A 73 -11.54 -4.60 -1.09
CA MET A 73 -12.03 -5.90 -0.64
C MET A 73 -12.31 -6.85 -1.79
N ASP A 74 -12.84 -6.36 -2.91
CA ASP A 74 -13.04 -7.17 -4.13
C ASP A 74 -11.71 -7.70 -4.68
N GLU A 75 -10.65 -6.89 -4.65
CA GLU A 75 -9.30 -7.28 -5.08
C GLU A 75 -8.59 -8.20 -4.07
N LEU A 76 -8.82 -7.99 -2.77
CA LEU A 76 -8.29 -8.88 -1.71
C LEU A 76 -9.03 -10.21 -1.62
N GLY A 77 -10.31 -10.26 -1.98
CA GLY A 77 -11.16 -11.44 -1.88
C GLY A 77 -10.52 -12.73 -2.42
N PRO A 78 -9.93 -12.74 -3.63
CA PRO A 78 -9.18 -13.88 -4.15
C PRO A 78 -8.04 -14.36 -3.25
N ALA A 79 -7.21 -13.46 -2.71
CA ALA A 79 -6.10 -13.79 -1.82
C ALA A 79 -6.61 -14.30 -0.45
N LEU A 80 -7.66 -13.68 0.08
CA LEU A 80 -8.29 -14.07 1.34
C LEU A 80 -8.92 -15.46 1.27
N ARG A 81 -9.52 -15.86 0.13
CA ARG A 81 -10.05 -17.22 -0.04
C ARG A 81 -8.98 -18.30 0.03
N GLY A 82 -7.78 -18.04 -0.51
CA GLY A 82 -6.64 -18.95 -0.38
C GLY A 82 -6.16 -19.06 1.07
N LEU A 83 -6.08 -17.92 1.76
CA LEU A 83 -5.72 -17.87 3.18
C LEU A 83 -6.77 -18.56 4.07
N GLU A 84 -8.06 -18.44 3.75
CA GLU A 84 -9.14 -19.13 4.47
C GLU A 84 -9.01 -20.66 4.37
N GLY A 85 -8.62 -21.19 3.21
CA GLY A 85 -8.32 -22.61 3.04
C GLY A 85 -7.19 -23.07 3.97
N MET A 86 -6.04 -22.40 3.91
CA MET A 86 -4.91 -22.69 4.81
C MET A 86 -5.27 -22.51 6.28
N ALA A 87 -6.06 -21.48 6.61
CA ALA A 87 -6.47 -21.21 7.98
C ALA A 87 -7.39 -22.30 8.54
N ARG A 88 -8.27 -22.88 7.71
CA ARG A 88 -9.10 -24.04 8.12
C ARG A 88 -8.25 -25.28 8.37
N ASP A 89 -7.27 -25.54 7.51
CA ASP A 89 -6.37 -26.68 7.67
C ASP A 89 -5.47 -26.51 8.90
N ALA A 90 -5.04 -25.28 9.18
CA ALA A 90 -4.22 -24.93 10.34
C ALA A 90 -5.02 -24.67 11.63
N GLU A 91 -6.35 -24.52 11.56
CA GLU A 91 -7.24 -24.21 12.70
C GLU A 91 -6.99 -25.13 13.91
N PRO A 92 -7.01 -26.48 13.79
CA PRO A 92 -6.81 -27.36 14.93
C PRO A 92 -5.41 -27.19 15.56
N ALA A 93 -4.38 -26.97 14.76
CA ALA A 93 -3.02 -26.75 15.23
C ALA A 93 -2.83 -25.38 15.90
N LEU A 94 -3.44 -24.32 15.35
CA LEU A 94 -3.47 -23.00 16.00
C LEU A 94 -4.21 -23.07 17.34
N ARG A 95 -5.31 -23.83 17.40
CA ARG A 95 -6.09 -24.00 18.62
C ARG A 95 -5.30 -24.75 19.70
N SER A 96 -4.59 -25.83 19.35
CA SER A 96 -3.75 -26.55 20.31
C SER A 96 -2.57 -25.70 20.75
N PHE A 97 -1.88 -25.01 19.83
CA PHE A 97 -0.81 -24.07 20.16
C PHE A 97 -1.28 -22.97 21.12
N ALA A 98 -2.43 -22.34 20.85
CA ALA A 98 -2.97 -21.29 21.72
C ALA A 98 -3.35 -21.83 23.12
N GLN A 99 -3.76 -23.09 23.23
CA GLN A 99 -4.10 -23.70 24.53
C GLN A 99 -2.85 -24.13 25.31
N GLU A 100 -1.85 -24.70 24.63
CA GLU A 100 -0.67 -25.27 25.26
C GLU A 100 0.43 -24.22 25.49
N MET A 101 0.68 -23.37 24.49
CA MET A 101 1.75 -22.36 24.50
C MET A 101 1.25 -20.96 24.81
N GLY A 102 -0.06 -20.69 24.71
CA GLY A 102 -0.65 -19.38 24.95
C GLY A 102 -0.39 -18.81 26.34
N PRO A 103 -0.53 -19.58 27.44
CA PRO A 103 -0.27 -19.07 28.79
C PRO A 103 1.19 -18.61 28.98
N ALA A 104 2.14 -19.44 28.54
CA ALA A 104 3.56 -19.11 28.62
C ALA A 104 3.94 -17.92 27.72
N LEU A 105 3.32 -17.80 26.55
CA LEU A 105 3.52 -16.63 25.67
C LEU A 105 2.96 -15.35 26.30
N ALA A 106 1.81 -15.42 26.99
CA ALA A 106 1.24 -14.28 27.69
C ALA A 106 2.13 -13.83 28.85
N GLU A 107 2.70 -14.77 29.61
CA GLU A 107 3.68 -14.49 30.67
C GLU A 107 4.95 -13.84 30.09
N LEU A 108 5.47 -14.37 28.97
CA LEU A 108 6.61 -13.76 28.27
C LEU A 108 6.30 -12.34 27.78
N MET A 109 5.09 -12.09 27.27
CA MET A 109 4.69 -10.74 26.83
C MET A 109 4.59 -9.76 28.00
N ASP A 110 4.25 -10.21 29.20
CA ASP A 110 4.27 -9.38 30.42
C ASP A 110 5.71 -9.13 30.92
N GLU A 111 6.59 -10.12 30.79
CA GLU A 111 8.00 -10.02 31.16
C GLU A 111 8.82 -9.17 30.19
N VAL A 112 8.53 -9.23 28.88
CA VAL A 112 9.27 -8.46 27.87
C VAL A 112 8.81 -7.01 27.85
N LYS A 113 9.40 -6.25 28.76
CA LYS A 113 9.08 -4.85 29.03
C LYS A 113 9.36 -3.90 27.87
N ASP A 114 10.20 -4.27 26.88
CA ASP A 114 10.52 -3.31 25.83
C ASP A 114 11.06 -3.89 24.50
N TRP A 115 10.15 -4.24 23.59
CA TRP A 115 10.48 -4.55 22.19
C TRP A 115 10.80 -3.29 21.37
N SER A 116 10.35 -2.12 21.84
CA SER A 116 10.42 -0.88 21.06
C SER A 116 11.86 -0.37 20.91
N VAL A 117 12.75 -0.81 21.79
CA VAL A 117 14.14 -0.37 21.89
C VAL A 117 15.05 -1.09 20.90
N TYR A 118 14.56 -2.10 20.18
CA TYR A 118 15.32 -2.83 19.17
C TYR A 118 14.89 -2.46 17.74
N GLU A 119 15.83 -2.58 16.81
CA GLU A 119 15.63 -2.42 15.37
C GLU A 119 15.05 -3.70 14.76
N ALA A 120 14.60 -3.60 13.50
CA ALA A 120 14.18 -4.78 12.76
C ALA A 120 15.36 -5.76 12.58
N PRO A 121 15.11 -7.08 12.56
CA PRO A 121 16.18 -8.06 12.40
C PRO A 121 16.85 -7.96 11.03
N GLU A 122 18.19 -7.96 11.01
CA GLU A 122 19.03 -8.00 9.80
C GLU A 122 19.63 -9.40 9.65
N MET A 123 19.55 -9.97 8.44
CA MET A 123 20.16 -11.27 8.14
C MET A 123 21.58 -11.06 7.64
N LEU A 124 22.56 -11.69 8.29
CA LEU A 124 23.96 -11.64 7.92
C LEU A 124 24.29 -12.67 6.83
N ASP A 125 25.43 -12.51 6.15
CA ASP A 125 25.87 -13.41 5.07
C ASP A 125 26.10 -14.87 5.52
N ASN A 126 26.30 -15.08 6.82
CA ASN A 126 26.44 -16.40 7.43
C ASN A 126 25.10 -17.07 7.78
N GLY A 127 23.98 -16.36 7.65
CA GLY A 127 22.64 -16.83 8.01
C GLY A 127 22.24 -16.57 9.47
N ASP A 128 23.08 -15.91 10.26
CA ASP A 128 22.68 -15.44 11.59
C ASP A 128 21.81 -14.18 11.49
N ILE A 129 20.98 -13.96 12.51
CA ILE A 129 20.13 -12.77 12.62
C ILE A 129 20.68 -11.86 13.71
N ILE A 130 21.01 -10.62 13.35
CA ILE A 130 21.41 -9.59 14.30
C ILE A 130 20.23 -8.68 14.65
N LEU A 131 20.03 -8.45 15.95
CA LEU A 131 19.03 -7.51 16.47
C LEU A 131 19.73 -6.35 17.16
N ARG A 132 19.81 -5.21 16.47
CA ARG A 132 20.49 -4.01 16.99
C ARG A 132 19.57 -3.24 17.92
N ARG A 133 20.12 -2.60 18.94
CA ARG A 133 19.38 -1.71 19.84
C ARG A 133 19.36 -0.30 19.24
N LYS A 134 18.18 0.34 19.17
CA LYS A 134 17.97 1.72 18.67
C LYS A 134 18.70 2.75 19.52
N GLU A 135 18.59 2.62 20.84
CA GLU A 135 19.26 3.51 21.77
C GLU A 135 20.55 2.87 22.27
N PRO A 136 21.70 3.57 22.14
CA PRO A 136 22.95 3.09 22.72
C PRO A 136 22.79 3.02 24.24
N ARG A 137 23.24 1.91 24.81
CA ARG A 137 23.23 1.69 26.26
C ARG A 137 24.00 2.82 26.95
N ASN A 138 23.37 3.50 27.90
CA ASN A 138 24.04 4.53 28.68
C ASN A 138 24.96 3.86 29.71
N ALA A 139 26.07 4.51 30.06
CA ALA A 139 27.03 3.99 31.04
C ALA A 139 26.43 3.78 32.46
N GLY A 140 25.23 4.31 32.72
CA GLY A 140 24.47 4.13 33.96
C GLY A 140 23.36 3.06 33.88
N ASP A 141 23.15 2.41 32.73
CA ASP A 141 22.13 1.37 32.61
C ASP A 141 22.58 0.11 33.38
N PRO A 142 21.77 -0.39 34.34
CA PRO A 142 22.13 -1.57 35.12
C PRO A 142 22.46 -2.74 34.20
N PRO A 143 23.49 -3.56 34.50
CA PRO A 143 23.80 -4.82 33.79
C PRO A 143 22.51 -5.56 33.45
N PHE A 144 22.40 -6.08 32.22
CA PHE A 144 21.32 -7.03 31.93
C PHE A 144 21.61 -8.23 32.83
N ASP A 145 20.74 -8.43 33.82
CA ASP A 145 20.71 -9.53 34.76
C ASP A 145 21.94 -9.70 35.67
N THR A 146 21.98 -8.95 36.77
CA THR A 146 22.16 -9.63 38.05
C THR A 146 20.91 -10.49 38.28
N ALA A 147 20.95 -11.75 37.83
CA ALA A 147 20.05 -12.76 38.33
C ALA A 147 20.14 -12.75 39.88
N PRO A 148 19.02 -12.80 40.62
CA PRO A 148 19.09 -12.93 42.07
C PRO A 148 19.69 -14.31 42.37
N ASP A 149 20.96 -14.32 42.75
CA ASP A 149 21.67 -15.43 43.39
C ASP A 149 21.43 -16.82 42.77
N ALA A 150 21.81 -17.02 41.51
CA ALA A 150 22.28 -18.33 41.11
C ALA A 150 23.76 -18.41 41.50
N GLU A 151 24.06 -19.03 42.65
CA GLU A 151 25.43 -19.49 42.94
C GLU A 151 25.93 -20.24 41.70
N PRO A 152 27.08 -19.87 41.12
CA PRO A 152 27.66 -20.68 40.07
C PRO A 152 28.02 -22.01 40.73
N ASP A 153 27.24 -23.05 40.45
CA ASP A 153 27.67 -24.43 40.64
C ASP A 153 28.83 -24.63 39.65
N GLU A 154 30.03 -24.23 40.07
CA GLU A 154 31.30 -24.56 39.42
C GLU A 154 31.53 -26.07 39.54
N ALA A 155 30.67 -26.86 38.91
CA ALA A 155 31.06 -28.17 38.44
C ALA A 155 32.20 -27.93 37.44
N PRO A 156 33.40 -28.54 37.64
CA PRO A 156 34.50 -28.41 36.69
C PRO A 156 33.98 -28.69 35.29
N LEU A 157 34.28 -27.79 34.35
CA LEU A 157 33.96 -27.97 32.94
C LEU A 157 34.76 -29.17 32.41
N GLU A 158 34.26 -30.38 32.64
CA GLU A 158 34.66 -31.56 31.90
C GLU A 158 34.54 -31.19 30.41
N PRO A 159 35.58 -31.41 29.59
CA PRO A 159 35.51 -31.16 28.16
C PRO A 159 34.26 -31.86 27.63
N ARG A 160 33.22 -31.12 27.22
CA ARG A 160 32.01 -31.71 26.66
C ARG A 160 32.44 -32.47 25.41
N GLU A 161 32.60 -33.78 25.54
CA GLU A 161 32.79 -34.67 24.40
C GLU A 161 31.62 -34.38 23.46
N ARG A 162 31.91 -33.84 22.27
CA ARG A 162 30.91 -33.78 21.20
C ARG A 162 30.56 -35.22 20.89
N LYS A 163 29.52 -35.74 21.55
CA LYS A 163 28.84 -36.93 21.10
C LYS A 163 28.39 -36.60 19.69
N GLY A 164 29.02 -37.25 18.70
CA GLY A 164 28.74 -37.01 17.30
C GLY A 164 27.23 -37.01 17.10
N LEU A 165 26.71 -35.98 16.44
CA LEU A 165 25.31 -35.93 16.06
C LEU A 165 25.01 -37.24 15.33
N PRO A 166 24.01 -38.04 15.74
CA PRO A 166 23.65 -39.23 15.01
C PRO A 166 23.39 -38.82 13.54
N PRO A 167 23.88 -39.59 12.55
CA PRO A 167 23.65 -39.26 11.16
C PRO A 167 22.14 -39.13 10.94
N LEU A 168 21.71 -37.99 10.41
CA LEU A 168 20.33 -37.78 10.03
C LEU A 168 19.97 -38.85 9.00
N ASP A 169 19.11 -39.78 9.39
CA ASP A 169 18.59 -40.81 8.52
C ASP A 169 17.68 -40.13 7.50
N GLY A 170 18.12 -40.12 6.25
CA GLY A 170 17.46 -39.42 5.15
C GLY A 170 16.14 -40.01 4.70
N ASN A 171 15.25 -40.47 5.60
CA ASN A 171 13.92 -40.93 5.22
C ASN A 171 12.90 -40.99 6.37
N LYS A 172 12.14 -39.90 6.56
CA LYS A 172 10.66 -39.85 6.50
C LYS A 172 10.16 -38.59 7.20
N ILE A 173 9.88 -37.56 6.40
CA ILE A 173 8.79 -36.65 6.73
C ILE A 173 7.59 -37.30 6.04
N ASP A 174 6.81 -38.07 6.80
CA ASP A 174 5.51 -38.51 6.32
C ASP A 174 4.61 -37.27 6.31
N LEU A 175 4.40 -36.72 5.10
CA LEU A 175 3.36 -35.73 4.76
C LEU A 175 1.99 -36.41 4.73
#